data_AF-A0A7S3VH20-F1
#
_entry.id   AF-A0A7S3VH20-F1
#
_cell.length_a   1.000
_cell.length_b   1.000
_cell.length_c   1.000
_cell.angle_alpha   90.00
_cell.angle_beta   90.00
_cell.angle_gamma   90.00
#
_symmetry.space_group_name_H-M   'P 1'
#
loop_
_entity.id
_entity.type
_entity.pdbx_description
1 polymer ?
#
loop_
_entity_poly.entity_id
_entity_poly.type
_entity_poly.pdbx_seq_one_letter_code
_entity_poly.pdbx_strand_id
1 'polypeptide(L)'
;MSSFLKRRNRNADPLLGTHMRSAVDGSGRSVSMEAPIITSARNASSYTRASYLWLLVSIIAIIWSWRGLWYHYATTFLECKDLECTLKIIPPGREKMFTLKFSKEQLISAKKLIVDKDGELMANTSYTSNGTYESYGIILHQEGLLDGEWDVDDDFDMDGGTMASDAAFEKQREALLNRNEDNSGDGLSKQEKDDFEKDKFEYNQILIQEKERKDRQRQEHQKQKFAKRKVEIARRKNDYPSLESLYHYALPQDEDGHYLVMLRKYSVLHKRRRVSSLINKINLYIKGTKKDVLIRENREVVWQGILGIVSGFFSILLALLLGQFADPVRRKKFKTNSSRNYGGYGGVNSNGNIASLSNRNQTATRQRSYKAKSYGGYKPA
;
A
#
# COMPACT_ATOMS: atom_id res chain seq x y z
N MET A 1 -5.87 34.56 -24.94
CA MET A 1 -6.34 35.21 -26.19
C MET A 1 -6.33 34.17 -27.30
N SER A 2 -7.50 33.61 -27.65
CA SER A 2 -7.64 32.68 -28.77
C SER A 2 -8.92 33.06 -29.52
N SER A 3 -8.73 33.46 -30.77
CA SER A 3 -9.73 34.03 -31.67
C SER A 3 -10.56 32.92 -32.31
N PHE A 4 -11.82 32.82 -31.88
CA PHE A 4 -12.82 31.96 -32.50
C PHE A 4 -13.21 32.47 -33.88
N LEU A 5 -12.78 31.77 -34.93
CA LEU A 5 -13.21 32.00 -36.30
C LEU A 5 -14.67 31.55 -36.48
N LYS A 6 -15.55 32.55 -36.55
CA LYS A 6 -16.99 32.45 -36.83
C LYS A 6 -17.20 32.07 -38.31
N ARG A 7 -17.36 30.77 -38.62
CA ARG A 7 -17.78 30.31 -39.95
C ARG A 7 -19.23 30.73 -40.22
N ARG A 8 -19.37 31.69 -41.13
CA ARG A 8 -20.62 32.24 -41.66
C ARG A 8 -21.14 31.27 -42.73
N ASN A 9 -22.13 30.46 -42.39
CA ASN A 9 -22.77 29.57 -43.36
C ASN A 9 -23.71 30.42 -44.23
N ARG A 10 -23.35 30.60 -45.50
CA ARG A 10 -24.20 31.26 -46.50
C ARG A 10 -25.30 30.28 -46.88
N ASN A 11 -26.54 30.67 -46.60
CA ASN A 11 -27.74 30.08 -47.19
C ASN A 11 -27.65 30.27 -48.71
N ALA A 12 -27.58 29.15 -49.44
CA ALA A 12 -27.94 29.09 -50.85
C ALA A 12 -29.37 28.57 -50.91
N ASP A 13 -30.28 29.43 -51.36
CA ASP A 13 -31.66 29.07 -51.68
C ASP A 13 -31.68 28.22 -52.97
N PRO A 14 -32.32 27.04 -52.98
CA PRO A 14 -32.75 26.42 -54.23
C PRO A 14 -34.18 26.87 -54.52
N LEU A 15 -34.31 27.92 -55.32
CA LEU A 15 -35.52 28.23 -56.09
C LEU A 15 -35.65 27.19 -57.21
N LEU A 16 -36.36 26.09 -56.97
CA LEU A 16 -37.01 25.29 -58.02
C LEU A 16 -38.02 24.32 -57.41
N GLY A 17 -39.30 24.66 -57.57
CA GLY A 17 -40.41 23.78 -57.30
C GLY A 17 -40.45 22.66 -58.34
N THR A 18 -40.16 21.44 -57.91
CA THR A 18 -40.53 20.23 -58.63
C THR A 18 -41.44 19.41 -57.73
N HIS A 19 -42.70 19.29 -58.14
CA HIS A 19 -43.63 18.31 -57.60
C HIS A 19 -43.10 16.91 -57.93
N MET A 20 -42.25 16.35 -57.07
CA MET A 20 -41.99 14.92 -57.08
C MET A 20 -43.09 14.19 -56.31
N ARG A 21 -43.95 13.54 -57.08
CA ARG A 21 -44.79 12.44 -56.60
C ARG A 21 -43.90 11.41 -55.91
N SER A 22 -44.40 10.88 -54.79
CA SER A 22 -43.76 9.86 -53.97
C SER A 22 -43.46 8.60 -54.78
N ALA A 23 -42.25 8.50 -55.33
CA ALA A 23 -41.63 7.21 -55.55
C ALA A 23 -41.09 6.76 -54.18
N VAL A 24 -41.64 5.67 -53.66
CA VAL A 24 -41.06 4.92 -52.54
C VAL A 24 -39.75 4.34 -53.07
N ASP A 25 -38.71 5.14 -53.00
CA ASP A 25 -37.37 4.75 -53.39
C ASP A 25 -36.88 3.82 -52.27
N GLY A 26 -36.85 2.52 -52.55
CA GLY A 26 -36.31 1.46 -51.70
C GLY A 26 -34.79 1.56 -51.55
N SER A 27 -34.26 2.78 -51.45
CA SER A 27 -32.89 3.00 -51.02
C SER A 27 -32.83 2.52 -49.57
N GLY A 28 -32.07 1.45 -49.34
CA GLY A 28 -31.64 1.00 -48.03
C GLY A 28 -30.72 2.03 -47.36
N ARG A 29 -31.11 3.33 -47.37
CA ARG A 29 -30.60 4.37 -46.50
C ARG A 29 -30.98 3.97 -45.09
N SER A 30 -30.11 3.12 -44.54
CA SER A 30 -29.90 2.78 -43.14
C SER A 30 -30.97 3.36 -42.24
N VAL A 31 -31.91 2.52 -41.81
CA VAL A 31 -32.70 2.79 -40.60
C VAL A 31 -31.67 2.98 -39.48
N SER A 32 -31.30 4.23 -39.24
CA SER A 32 -30.49 4.61 -38.08
C SER A 32 -31.37 4.31 -36.88
N MET A 33 -31.25 3.09 -36.37
CA MET A 33 -31.81 2.72 -35.08
C MET A 33 -31.02 3.51 -34.04
N GLU A 34 -31.48 4.73 -33.79
CA GLU A 34 -30.99 5.52 -32.67
C GLU A 34 -31.26 4.66 -31.43
N ALA A 35 -30.20 4.33 -30.69
CA ALA A 35 -30.32 3.39 -29.58
C ALA A 35 -31.43 3.90 -28.62
N PRO A 36 -32.37 3.04 -28.17
CA PRO A 36 -33.54 3.45 -27.39
C PRO A 36 -33.16 4.18 -26.08
N ILE A 37 -31.93 3.98 -25.62
CA ILE A 37 -31.31 4.67 -24.49
C ILE A 37 -31.11 6.17 -24.79
N ILE A 38 -30.64 6.51 -25.99
CA ILE A 38 -30.38 7.89 -26.42
C ILE A 38 -31.70 8.65 -26.57
N THR A 39 -32.73 8.01 -27.15
CA THR A 39 -34.06 8.61 -27.27
C THR A 39 -34.72 8.86 -25.91
N SER A 40 -34.54 7.94 -24.96
CA SER A 40 -35.04 8.11 -23.59
C SER A 40 -34.31 9.23 -22.85
N ALA A 41 -32.98 9.31 -22.98
CA ALA A 41 -32.18 10.38 -22.40
C ALA A 41 -32.51 11.77 -22.97
N ARG A 42 -32.73 11.87 -24.29
CA ARG A 42 -33.19 13.10 -24.94
C ARG A 42 -34.59 13.51 -24.52
N ASN A 43 -35.46 12.57 -24.15
CA ASN A 43 -36.81 12.88 -23.71
C ASN A 43 -36.96 13.06 -22.20
N ALA A 44 -35.90 12.79 -21.42
CA ALA A 44 -35.92 12.93 -19.96
C ALA A 44 -36.10 14.38 -19.50
N SER A 45 -36.69 14.56 -18.32
CA SER A 45 -36.85 15.89 -17.70
C SER A 45 -35.48 16.51 -17.35
N SER A 46 -35.41 17.83 -17.23
CA SER A 46 -34.17 18.52 -16.81
C SER A 46 -33.67 18.03 -15.45
N TYR A 47 -34.58 17.70 -14.53
CA TYR A 47 -34.24 17.15 -13.21
C TYR A 47 -33.64 15.75 -13.31
N THR A 48 -34.24 14.88 -14.13
CA THR A 48 -33.71 13.53 -14.37
C THR A 48 -32.31 13.61 -14.97
N ARG A 49 -32.08 14.50 -15.95
CA ARG A 49 -30.74 14.72 -16.53
C ARG A 49 -29.73 15.23 -15.50
N ALA A 50 -30.12 16.18 -14.65
CA ALA A 50 -29.26 16.68 -13.58
C ALA A 50 -28.90 15.58 -12.58
N SER A 51 -29.85 14.71 -12.21
CA SER A 51 -29.60 13.57 -11.31
C SER A 51 -28.62 12.55 -11.90
N TYR A 52 -28.70 12.28 -13.21
CA TYR A 52 -27.72 11.42 -13.89
C TYR A 52 -26.33 12.03 -13.95
N LEU A 53 -26.23 13.34 -14.21
CA LEU A 53 -24.95 14.04 -14.19
C LEU A 53 -24.33 14.02 -12.78
N TRP A 54 -25.15 14.25 -11.75
CA TRP A 54 -24.72 14.21 -10.35
C TRP A 54 -24.26 12.81 -9.91
N LEU A 55 -24.98 11.77 -10.34
CA LEU A 55 -24.58 10.37 -10.11
C LEU A 55 -23.24 10.06 -10.78
N LEU A 56 -23.03 10.50 -12.02
CA LEU A 56 -21.77 10.33 -12.74
C LEU A 56 -20.61 11.04 -12.01
N VAL A 57 -20.81 12.29 -11.59
CA VAL A 57 -19.81 13.05 -10.80
C VAL A 57 -19.49 12.32 -9.48
N SER A 58 -20.51 11.75 -8.82
CA SER A 58 -20.32 11.00 -7.58
C SER A 58 -19.49 9.73 -7.79
N ILE A 59 -19.74 8.99 -8.87
CA ILE A 59 -18.93 7.81 -9.24
C ILE A 59 -17.48 8.22 -9.53
N ILE A 60 -17.27 9.29 -10.31
CA ILE A 60 -15.91 9.80 -10.58
C ILE A 60 -15.22 10.20 -9.29
N ALA A 61 -15.91 10.86 -8.36
CA ALA A 61 -15.36 11.22 -7.06
C ALA A 61 -14.91 9.99 -6.25
N ILE A 62 -15.74 8.93 -6.18
CA ILE A 62 -15.37 7.67 -5.52
C ILE A 62 -14.13 7.05 -6.17
N ILE A 63 -14.10 6.96 -7.51
CA ILE A 63 -12.97 6.39 -8.25
C ILE A 63 -11.70 7.20 -8.00
N TRP A 64 -11.81 8.54 -7.96
CA TRP A 64 -10.68 9.43 -7.72
C TRP A 64 -10.16 9.33 -6.28
N SER A 65 -11.05 9.28 -5.28
CA SER A 65 -10.69 9.06 -3.88
C SER A 65 -10.08 7.68 -3.65
N TRP A 66 -10.61 6.64 -4.30
CA TRP A 66 -10.03 5.30 -4.28
C TRP A 66 -8.64 5.26 -4.91
N ARG A 67 -8.45 5.88 -6.08
CA ARG A 67 -7.12 6.04 -6.68
C ARG A 67 -6.18 6.76 -5.72
N GLY A 68 -6.61 7.87 -5.12
CA GLY A 68 -5.81 8.61 -4.13
C GLY A 68 -5.36 7.73 -2.97
N LEU A 69 -6.27 6.95 -2.38
CA LEU A 69 -5.96 6.01 -1.30
C LEU A 69 -4.87 5.00 -1.71
N TRP A 70 -4.99 4.46 -2.94
CA TRP A 70 -4.05 3.48 -3.48
C TRP A 70 -2.69 4.07 -3.83
N TYR A 71 -2.62 5.26 -4.44
CA TYR A 71 -1.35 5.90 -4.80
C TYR A 71 -0.57 6.38 -3.58
N HIS A 72 -1.27 6.75 -2.51
CA HIS A 72 -0.65 7.14 -1.25
C HIS A 72 -0.38 5.97 -0.31
N TYR A 73 -0.78 4.74 -0.63
CA TYR A 73 -0.44 3.58 0.17
C TYR A 73 1.07 3.30 0.06
N ALA A 74 1.75 3.27 1.20
CA ALA A 74 3.14 2.85 1.30
C ALA A 74 3.30 2.02 2.56
N THR A 75 4.09 0.95 2.49
CA THR A 75 4.36 0.09 3.64
C THR A 75 5.77 -0.43 3.62
N THR A 76 6.37 -0.51 4.79
CA THR A 76 7.64 -1.18 5.02
C THR A 76 7.39 -2.33 5.99
N PHE A 77 7.94 -3.48 5.65
CA PHE A 77 7.71 -4.72 6.37
C PHE A 77 9.06 -5.40 6.57
N LEU A 78 9.45 -5.59 7.82
CA LEU A 78 10.66 -6.29 8.21
C LEU A 78 10.25 -7.54 9.00
N GLU A 79 10.55 -8.70 8.43
CA GLU A 79 10.31 -10.00 9.04
C GLU A 79 11.63 -10.74 9.15
N CYS A 80 12.08 -10.94 10.39
CA CYS A 80 13.26 -11.71 10.74
C CYS A 80 12.84 -12.97 11.48
N LYS A 81 13.31 -14.12 11.01
CA LYS A 81 13.10 -15.45 11.57
C LYS A 81 14.43 -16.17 11.72
N ASP A 82 14.78 -16.53 12.95
CA ASP A 82 16.04 -17.16 13.32
C ASP A 82 17.31 -16.40 12.88
N LEU A 83 17.81 -16.70 11.67
CA LEU A 83 19.03 -16.12 11.08
C LEU A 83 18.75 -15.33 9.79
N GLU A 84 17.53 -15.40 9.25
CA GLU A 84 17.18 -14.76 7.98
C GLU A 84 16.20 -13.61 8.20
N CYS A 85 16.48 -12.48 7.55
CA CYS A 85 15.61 -11.32 7.54
C CYS A 85 15.12 -11.05 6.11
N THR A 86 13.87 -10.62 6.02
CA THR A 86 13.26 -10.16 4.77
C THR A 86 12.71 -8.75 4.99
N LEU A 87 13.23 -7.81 4.22
CA LEU A 87 12.76 -6.44 4.16
C LEU A 87 11.99 -6.23 2.87
N LYS A 88 10.73 -5.85 3.02
CA LYS A 88 9.80 -5.57 1.94
C LYS A 88 9.43 -4.09 2.01
N ILE A 89 9.74 -3.35 0.95
CA ILE A 89 9.39 -1.94 0.82
C ILE A 89 8.42 -1.83 -0.35
N ILE A 90 7.22 -1.34 -0.05
CA ILE A 90 6.21 -0.98 -1.03
C ILE A 90 6.18 0.55 -1.06
N PRO A 91 6.86 1.19 -2.02
CA PRO A 91 6.86 2.64 -2.17
C PRO A 91 5.47 3.15 -2.60
N PRO A 92 5.18 4.44 -2.37
CA PRO A 92 4.00 5.08 -2.95
C PRO A 92 4.06 5.07 -4.48
N GLY A 93 2.93 5.24 -5.17
CA GLY A 93 2.96 5.43 -6.62
C GLY A 93 2.88 4.17 -7.50
N ARG A 94 2.77 2.96 -6.92
CA ARG A 94 2.83 1.66 -7.63
C ARG A 94 4.17 1.33 -8.28
N GLU A 95 5.26 1.88 -7.77
CA GLU A 95 6.58 1.40 -8.18
C GLU A 95 6.74 -0.07 -7.74
N LYS A 96 7.69 -0.77 -8.37
CA LYS A 96 7.89 -2.20 -8.11
C LYS A 96 8.20 -2.41 -6.63
N MET A 97 7.49 -3.36 -6.02
CA MET A 97 7.76 -3.80 -4.66
C MET A 97 9.20 -4.27 -4.57
N PHE A 98 9.93 -3.70 -3.63
CA PHE A 98 11.29 -4.06 -3.37
C PHE A 98 11.34 -5.10 -2.24
N THR A 99 12.02 -6.22 -2.47
CA THR A 99 12.19 -7.29 -1.47
C THR A 99 13.67 -7.61 -1.35
N LEU A 100 14.25 -7.34 -0.19
CA LEU A 100 15.62 -7.67 0.16
C LEU A 100 15.61 -8.79 1.20
N LYS A 101 16.33 -9.86 0.92
CA LYS A 101 16.66 -10.88 1.92
C LYS A 101 18.08 -10.63 2.38
N PHE A 102 18.32 -10.69 3.69
CA PHE A 102 19.64 -10.49 4.28
C PHE A 102 19.81 -11.37 5.52
N SER A 103 21.05 -11.75 5.83
CA SER A 103 21.39 -12.52 7.02
C SER A 103 21.34 -11.65 8.28
N LYS A 104 21.05 -12.25 9.43
CA LYS A 104 21.12 -11.60 10.74
C LYS A 104 22.50 -10.98 11.00
N GLU A 105 23.56 -11.59 10.47
CA GLU A 105 24.94 -11.11 10.65
C GLU A 105 25.19 -9.77 9.93
N GLN A 106 24.45 -9.48 8.86
CA GLN A 106 24.50 -8.20 8.18
C GLN A 106 23.85 -7.07 9.00
N LEU A 107 23.05 -7.41 10.01
CA LEU A 107 22.32 -6.45 10.83
C LEU A 107 23.15 -6.02 12.04
N ILE A 108 23.84 -4.87 11.93
CA ILE A 108 24.76 -4.39 12.97
C ILE A 108 23.99 -3.80 14.17
N SER A 109 23.11 -2.83 13.90
CA SER A 109 22.36 -2.14 14.95
C SER A 109 21.12 -1.42 14.41
N ALA A 110 20.15 -1.16 15.28
CA ALA A 110 19.08 -0.21 15.01
C ALA A 110 19.39 1.13 15.69
N LYS A 111 19.31 2.22 14.93
CA LYS A 111 19.53 3.59 15.41
C LYS A 111 18.27 4.43 15.31
N LYS A 112 18.12 5.35 16.26
CA LYS A 112 17.12 6.40 16.22
C LYS A 112 17.59 7.49 15.27
N LEU A 113 16.70 7.93 14.40
CA LEU A 113 16.98 8.97 13.40
C LEU A 113 16.03 10.14 13.61
N ILE A 114 16.49 11.34 13.30
CA ILE A 114 15.64 12.54 13.25
C ILE A 114 15.39 12.85 11.79
N VAL A 115 14.11 12.95 11.45
CA VAL A 115 13.66 13.18 10.07
C VAL A 115 12.71 14.36 10.02
N ASP A 116 12.62 14.97 8.85
CA ASP A 116 11.60 15.97 8.55
C ASP A 116 10.23 15.32 8.32
N LYS A 117 9.18 16.12 8.14
CA LYS A 117 7.81 15.72 7.82
C LYS A 117 7.72 14.79 6.59
N ASP A 118 8.62 14.98 5.63
CA ASP A 118 8.71 14.16 4.41
C ASP A 118 9.49 12.85 4.62
N GLY A 119 10.06 12.65 5.81
CA GLY A 119 10.82 11.44 6.17
C GLY A 119 12.26 11.45 5.70
N GLU A 120 12.78 12.58 5.23
CA GLU A 120 14.19 12.75 4.87
C GLU A 120 15.07 12.99 6.11
N LEU A 121 16.30 12.49 6.06
CA LEU A 121 17.25 12.58 7.17
C LEU A 121 17.76 14.02 7.33
N MET A 122 17.68 14.57 8.54
CA MET A 122 18.26 15.88 8.83
C MET A 122 19.74 15.72 9.18
N ALA A 123 20.62 15.99 8.21
CA ALA A 123 22.02 15.58 8.27
C ALA A 123 22.88 16.29 9.32
N ASN A 124 22.63 17.56 9.68
CA ASN A 124 23.39 18.23 10.77
C ASN A 124 22.91 19.64 11.16
N THR A 125 21.79 20.13 10.63
CA THR A 125 21.46 21.56 10.71
C THR A 125 20.28 21.83 11.62
N SER A 126 20.59 22.49 12.75
CA SER A 126 19.71 23.28 13.61
C SER A 126 18.34 22.66 13.92
N TYR A 127 18.18 22.22 15.17
CA TYR A 127 16.88 21.88 15.76
C TYR A 127 15.95 23.10 15.73
N THR A 128 15.32 23.37 14.60
CA THR A 128 14.13 24.19 14.57
C THR A 128 13.04 23.37 15.24
N SER A 129 12.53 23.89 16.34
CA SER A 129 11.54 23.22 17.21
C SER A 129 10.23 22.86 16.49
N ASN A 130 10.00 23.42 15.30
CA ASN A 130 8.78 23.25 14.52
C ASN A 130 9.01 22.30 13.34
N GLY A 131 8.83 21.00 13.57
CA GLY A 131 8.67 20.02 12.48
C GLY A 131 9.60 18.82 12.49
N THR A 132 10.41 18.61 13.53
CA THR A 132 11.25 17.40 13.62
C THR A 132 10.49 16.22 14.19
N TYR A 133 10.73 15.05 13.61
CA TYR A 133 10.09 13.82 14.01
C TYR A 133 11.10 12.71 14.24
N GLU A 134 10.75 11.78 15.12
CA GLU A 134 11.61 10.65 15.43
C GLU A 134 11.25 9.46 14.55
N SER A 135 12.26 8.99 13.83
CA SER A 135 12.23 7.78 13.01
C SER A 135 13.27 6.78 13.53
N TYR A 136 13.35 5.63 12.88
CA TYR A 136 14.39 4.64 13.14
C TYR A 136 14.85 4.01 11.83
N GLY A 137 16.12 3.65 11.82
CA GLY A 137 16.73 2.90 10.75
C GLY A 137 17.49 1.71 11.30
N ILE A 138 17.81 0.79 10.40
CA ILE A 138 18.73 -0.31 10.66
C ILE A 138 20.00 -0.07 9.86
N ILE A 139 21.13 -0.40 10.46
CA ILE A 139 22.42 -0.37 9.78
C ILE A 139 22.70 -1.78 9.28
N LEU A 140 22.85 -1.89 7.96
CA LEU A 140 23.24 -3.11 7.28
C LEU A 140 24.69 -3.02 6.83
N HIS A 141 25.42 -4.13 6.96
CA HIS A 141 26.74 -4.30 6.39
C HIS A 141 26.64 -5.01 5.03
N GLN A 142 27.35 -4.53 4.02
CA GLN A 142 27.43 -5.21 2.72
C GLN A 142 28.23 -6.51 2.85
N GLU A 143 27.61 -7.65 2.53
CA GLU A 143 28.34 -8.92 2.47
C GLU A 143 29.41 -8.84 1.35
N GLY A 144 30.64 -9.28 1.65
CA GLY A 144 31.76 -9.30 0.68
C GLY A 144 32.82 -8.22 0.86
N LEU A 145 32.61 -7.18 1.68
CA LEU A 145 33.65 -6.15 1.91
C LEU A 145 34.61 -6.51 3.06
N LEU A 146 34.25 -7.49 3.90
CA LEU A 146 35.12 -8.06 4.95
C LEU A 146 36.01 -9.20 4.43
N ASP A 147 36.25 -9.24 3.12
CA ASP A 147 37.26 -10.11 2.51
C ASP A 147 38.69 -9.53 2.67
N GLY A 148 38.86 -8.59 3.61
CA GLY A 148 40.13 -8.47 4.32
C GLY A 148 40.28 -9.71 5.19
N GLU A 149 40.65 -10.82 4.56
CA GLU A 149 41.62 -11.80 5.07
C GLU A 149 41.63 -11.86 6.60
N TRP A 150 40.50 -12.27 7.18
CA TRP A 150 40.59 -13.05 8.40
C TRP A 150 41.09 -14.41 7.94
N ASP A 151 42.37 -14.46 7.56
CA ASP A 151 43.25 -15.56 7.92
C ASP A 151 43.13 -15.65 9.45
N VAL A 152 42.01 -16.23 9.87
CA VAL A 152 42.00 -17.03 11.07
C VAL A 152 42.92 -18.15 10.66
N ASP A 153 44.22 -17.95 10.91
CA ASP A 153 45.13 -19.02 11.18
C ASP A 153 44.37 -19.90 12.18
N ASP A 154 43.69 -20.93 11.66
CA ASP A 154 42.91 -21.91 12.40
C ASP A 154 43.84 -22.80 13.26
N ASP A 155 45.10 -22.38 13.41
CA ASP A 155 46.08 -22.78 14.40
C ASP A 155 45.87 -22.04 15.74
N PHE A 156 44.63 -21.71 16.09
CA PHE A 156 44.31 -21.43 17.50
C PHE A 156 44.34 -22.76 18.25
N ASP A 157 45.56 -23.20 18.55
CA ASP A 157 45.90 -24.32 19.41
C ASP A 157 45.06 -24.23 20.69
N MET A 158 43.99 -25.03 20.71
CA MET A 158 43.10 -25.25 21.86
C MET A 158 43.81 -25.96 23.03
N ASP A 159 45.14 -25.88 23.08
CA ASP A 159 45.99 -26.50 24.10
C ASP A 159 46.54 -25.47 25.10
N GLY A 160 46.44 -24.16 24.82
CA GLY A 160 47.05 -23.13 25.67
C GLY A 160 46.32 -22.81 26.99
N GLY A 161 45.05 -23.19 27.13
CA GLY A 161 44.18 -22.71 28.21
C GLY A 161 43.95 -23.66 29.38
N THR A 162 44.19 -24.96 29.23
CA THR A 162 43.88 -25.96 30.28
C THR A 162 45.09 -26.61 30.91
N MET A 163 46.32 -26.30 30.49
CA MET A 163 47.51 -26.93 31.05
C MET A 163 47.60 -26.79 32.58
N ALA A 164 47.14 -25.68 33.16
CA ALA A 164 47.16 -25.51 34.62
C ALA A 164 46.12 -26.39 35.35
N SER A 165 44.91 -26.56 34.79
CA SER A 165 43.88 -27.41 35.40
C SER A 165 44.14 -28.89 35.15
N ASP A 166 44.56 -29.24 33.93
CA ASP A 166 44.89 -30.61 33.56
C ASP A 166 46.14 -31.08 34.33
N ALA A 167 47.17 -30.24 34.52
CA ALA A 167 48.33 -30.60 35.36
C ALA A 167 47.98 -30.76 36.84
N ALA A 168 47.07 -29.94 37.39
CA ALA A 168 46.61 -30.12 38.77
C ALA A 168 45.81 -31.43 38.94
N PHE A 169 45.00 -31.78 37.94
CA PHE A 169 44.23 -33.03 37.93
C PHE A 169 45.13 -34.26 37.77
N GLU A 170 46.13 -34.19 36.87
CA GLU A 170 47.12 -35.25 36.67
C GLU A 170 47.96 -35.44 37.94
N LYS A 171 48.34 -34.35 38.64
CA LYS A 171 49.07 -34.41 39.91
C LYS A 171 48.24 -35.03 41.05
N GLN A 172 46.94 -34.74 41.11
CA GLN A 172 46.03 -35.42 42.05
C GLN A 172 45.86 -36.90 41.72
N ARG A 173 45.77 -37.24 40.43
CA ARG A 173 45.68 -38.63 39.96
C ARG A 173 46.95 -39.42 40.30
N GLU A 174 48.13 -38.85 40.06
CA GLU A 174 49.41 -39.45 40.44
C GLU A 174 49.52 -39.64 41.96
N ALA A 175 49.07 -38.66 42.76
CA ALA A 175 49.06 -38.79 44.21
C ALA A 175 48.16 -39.93 44.72
N LEU A 176 47.01 -40.17 44.06
CA LEU A 176 46.13 -41.31 44.36
C LEU A 176 46.70 -42.65 43.92
N LEU A 177 47.39 -42.70 42.77
CA LEU A 177 48.03 -43.92 42.27
C LEU A 177 49.21 -44.34 43.16
N ASN A 178 50.07 -43.40 43.56
CA ASN A 178 51.20 -43.70 44.43
C ASN A 178 50.76 -44.18 45.83
N ARG A 179 49.63 -43.67 46.33
CA ARG A 179 49.06 -44.11 47.63
C ARG A 179 48.52 -45.55 47.61
N ASN A 180 48.22 -46.10 46.42
CA ASN A 180 47.83 -47.51 46.28
C ASN A 180 49.04 -48.47 46.29
N GLU A 181 50.21 -48.02 45.85
CA GLU A 181 51.40 -48.87 45.80
C GLU A 181 52.02 -49.08 47.20
N ASP A 182 51.97 -48.08 48.07
CA ASP A 182 52.55 -48.17 49.43
C ASP A 182 51.67 -48.95 50.43
N ASN A 183 50.39 -49.16 50.11
CA ASN A 183 49.39 -49.71 51.04
C ASN A 183 49.04 -51.19 50.82
N SER A 184 49.84 -51.93 50.02
CA SER A 184 49.69 -53.39 49.89
C SER A 184 50.16 -54.19 51.11
N GLY A 185 50.58 -53.53 52.19
CA GLY A 185 50.88 -54.15 53.48
C GLY A 185 49.62 -54.36 54.33
N ASP A 186 49.46 -55.57 54.88
CA ASP A 186 48.27 -56.16 55.53
C ASP A 186 47.82 -55.49 56.86
N GLY A 187 47.91 -54.16 57.00
CA GLY A 187 47.78 -53.44 58.28
C GLY A 187 46.73 -52.33 58.40
N LEU A 188 45.96 -52.02 57.35
CA LEU A 188 44.99 -50.91 57.37
C LEU A 188 43.71 -51.26 58.14
N SER A 189 43.27 -50.33 59.00
CA SER A 189 42.03 -50.47 59.76
C SER A 189 40.81 -50.44 58.82
N LYS A 190 39.71 -51.09 59.22
CA LYS A 190 38.47 -51.17 58.43
C LYS A 190 37.91 -49.78 58.08
N GLN A 191 38.07 -48.81 58.97
CA GLN A 191 37.60 -47.43 58.80
C GLN A 191 38.38 -46.68 57.70
N GLU A 192 39.70 -46.90 57.60
CA GLU A 192 40.51 -46.28 56.54
C GLU A 192 40.20 -46.86 55.15
N LYS A 193 39.76 -48.12 55.07
CA LYS A 193 39.29 -48.72 53.80
C LYS A 193 37.98 -48.10 53.33
N ASP A 194 37.02 -47.89 54.26
CA ASP A 194 35.73 -47.29 53.94
C ASP A 194 35.88 -45.81 53.51
N ASP A 195 36.75 -45.04 54.19
CA ASP A 195 37.06 -43.66 53.82
C ASP A 195 37.75 -43.57 52.45
N PHE A 196 38.67 -44.50 52.14
CA PHE A 196 39.31 -44.56 50.83
C PHE A 196 38.35 -44.92 49.69
N GLU A 197 37.41 -45.85 49.91
CA GLU A 197 36.38 -46.17 48.92
C GLU A 197 35.45 -44.98 48.65
N LYS A 198 35.13 -44.21 49.70
CA LYS A 198 34.32 -42.99 49.58
C LYS A 198 35.04 -41.91 48.77
N ASP A 199 36.30 -41.64 49.05
CA ASP A 199 37.12 -40.68 48.29
C ASP A 199 37.26 -41.10 46.81
N LYS A 200 37.44 -42.40 46.56
CA LYS A 200 37.49 -42.96 45.21
C LYS A 200 36.16 -42.80 44.46
N PHE A 201 35.04 -42.98 45.15
CA PHE A 201 33.71 -42.78 44.57
C PHE A 201 33.45 -41.31 44.24
N GLU A 202 33.80 -40.39 45.15
CA GLU A 202 33.66 -38.95 44.93
C GLU A 202 34.53 -38.45 43.77
N TYR A 203 35.79 -38.90 43.71
CA TYR A 203 36.69 -38.59 42.60
C TYR A 203 36.13 -39.08 41.25
N ASN A 204 35.60 -40.29 41.18
CA ASN A 204 34.96 -40.82 39.97
C ASN A 204 33.74 -40.01 39.53
N GLN A 205 32.93 -39.49 40.48
CA GLN A 205 31.81 -38.61 40.13
C GLN A 205 32.27 -37.30 39.51
N ILE A 206 33.31 -36.67 40.08
CA ILE A 206 33.88 -35.43 39.56
C ILE A 206 34.38 -35.65 38.13
N LEU A 207 35.06 -36.76 37.88
CA LEU A 207 35.58 -37.13 36.56
C LEU A 207 34.47 -37.31 35.51
N ILE A 208 33.35 -37.93 35.89
CA ILE A 208 32.18 -38.07 35.01
C ILE A 208 31.58 -36.70 34.69
N GLN A 209 31.37 -35.85 35.71
CA GLN A 209 30.82 -34.50 35.51
C GLN A 209 31.71 -33.63 34.62
N GLU A 210 33.03 -33.71 34.79
CA GLU A 210 33.99 -32.97 33.99
C GLU A 210 34.01 -33.45 32.54
N LYS A 211 33.96 -34.78 32.33
CA LYS A 211 33.85 -35.37 30.99
C LYS A 211 32.57 -34.91 30.28
N GLU A 212 31.42 -34.94 30.95
CA GLU A 212 30.16 -34.45 30.38
C GLU A 212 30.20 -32.94 30.06
N ARG A 213 30.90 -32.14 30.87
CA ARG A 213 31.09 -30.72 30.62
C ARG A 213 31.96 -30.49 29.38
N LYS A 214 33.10 -31.20 29.26
CA LYS A 214 33.97 -31.16 28.08
C LYS A 214 33.21 -31.61 26.82
N ASP A 215 32.39 -32.66 26.91
CA ASP A 215 31.58 -33.15 25.80
C ASP A 215 30.47 -32.15 25.39
N ARG A 216 29.79 -31.51 26.35
CA ARG A 216 28.83 -30.42 26.07
C ARG A 216 29.49 -29.24 25.35
N GLN A 217 30.66 -28.81 25.80
CA GLN A 217 31.43 -27.74 25.15
C GLN A 217 31.85 -28.12 23.72
N ARG A 218 32.30 -29.35 23.50
CA ARG A 218 32.63 -29.87 22.15
C ARG A 218 31.40 -29.89 21.24
N GLN A 219 30.24 -30.33 21.74
CA GLN A 219 28.99 -30.33 20.97
C GLN A 219 28.52 -28.91 20.63
N GLU A 220 28.61 -27.96 21.55
CA GLU A 220 28.29 -26.56 21.28
C GLU A 220 29.25 -25.95 20.26
N HIS A 221 30.54 -26.21 20.39
CA HIS A 221 31.54 -25.77 19.43
C HIS A 221 31.27 -26.35 18.03
N GLN A 222 30.97 -27.65 17.93
CA GLN A 222 30.61 -28.28 16.66
C GLN A 222 29.34 -27.65 16.06
N LYS A 223 28.28 -27.45 16.86
CA LYS A 223 27.06 -26.77 16.40
C LYS A 223 27.35 -25.37 15.87
N GLN A 224 28.22 -24.62 16.52
CA GLN A 224 28.67 -23.31 16.04
C GLN A 224 29.46 -23.42 14.74
N LYS A 225 30.40 -24.38 14.61
CA LYS A 225 31.14 -24.62 13.35
C LYS A 225 30.20 -25.00 12.19
N PHE A 226 29.22 -25.88 12.42
CA PHE A 226 28.22 -26.25 11.42
C PHE A 226 27.32 -25.07 11.03
N ALA A 227 26.89 -24.24 11.99
CA ALA A 227 26.12 -23.03 11.71
C ALA A 227 26.93 -22.06 10.84
N LYS A 228 28.19 -21.80 11.18
CA LYS A 228 29.11 -20.96 10.37
C LYS A 228 29.27 -21.50 8.95
N ARG A 229 29.55 -22.80 8.78
CA ARG A 229 29.67 -23.42 7.45
C ARG A 229 28.38 -23.32 6.63
N LYS A 230 27.21 -23.46 7.27
CA LYS A 230 25.93 -23.35 6.58
C LYS A 230 25.70 -21.93 6.05
N VAL A 231 26.05 -20.91 6.83
CA VAL A 231 26.03 -19.50 6.41
C VAL A 231 27.01 -19.27 5.27
N GLU A 232 28.23 -19.83 5.34
CA GLU A 232 29.22 -19.72 4.27
C GLU A 232 28.76 -20.39 2.96
N ILE A 233 28.13 -21.56 3.03
CA ILE A 233 27.56 -22.22 1.85
C ILE A 233 26.42 -21.39 1.26
N ALA A 234 25.57 -20.77 2.09
CA ALA A 234 24.54 -19.86 1.63
C ALA A 234 25.15 -18.60 0.97
N ARG A 235 26.24 -18.07 1.54
CA ARG A 235 27.03 -16.97 1.00
C ARG A 235 27.57 -17.30 -0.39
N ARG A 236 28.18 -18.49 -0.57
CA ARG A 236 28.70 -18.95 -1.87
C ARG A 236 27.63 -19.17 -2.93
N LYS A 237 26.37 -19.36 -2.53
CA LYS A 237 25.25 -19.56 -3.46
C LYS A 237 24.68 -18.25 -4.03
N ASN A 238 25.22 -17.07 -3.67
CA ASN A 238 24.76 -15.77 -4.18
C ASN A 238 23.24 -15.53 -3.98
N ASP A 239 22.64 -16.11 -2.95
CA ASP A 239 21.21 -15.91 -2.66
C ASP A 239 20.92 -14.55 -2.02
N TYR A 240 21.95 -13.84 -1.53
CA TYR A 240 21.82 -12.48 -0.99
C TYR A 240 22.18 -11.44 -2.06
N PRO A 241 21.21 -10.64 -2.53
CA PRO A 241 21.46 -9.62 -3.55
C PRO A 241 22.34 -8.50 -3.01
N SER A 242 23.09 -7.84 -3.89
CA SER A 242 23.89 -6.67 -3.50
C SER A 242 22.98 -5.57 -2.92
N LEU A 243 23.49 -4.90 -1.87
CA LEU A 243 22.83 -3.75 -1.24
C LEU A 243 22.76 -2.53 -2.17
N GLU A 244 23.42 -2.57 -3.33
CA GLU A 244 23.36 -1.54 -4.37
C GLU A 244 21.92 -1.29 -4.87
N SER A 245 21.10 -2.34 -4.95
CA SER A 245 19.68 -2.17 -5.29
C SER A 245 18.89 -1.36 -4.24
N LEU A 246 19.46 -1.16 -3.06
CA LEU A 246 18.90 -0.41 -1.94
C LEU A 246 19.28 1.08 -1.98
N TYR A 247 20.10 1.58 -2.91
CA TYR A 247 20.57 2.98 -2.93
C TYR A 247 19.44 4.01 -2.90
N HIS A 248 18.26 3.70 -3.44
CA HIS A 248 17.11 4.61 -3.38
C HIS A 248 16.44 4.69 -1.99
N TYR A 249 16.72 3.73 -1.11
CA TYR A 249 16.08 3.56 0.20
C TYR A 249 17.06 3.57 1.38
N ALA A 250 18.36 3.43 1.10
CA ALA A 250 19.42 3.39 2.08
C ALA A 250 20.46 4.47 1.76
N LEU A 251 20.94 5.10 2.84
CA LEU A 251 22.02 6.07 2.76
C LEU A 251 23.34 5.34 3.09
N PRO A 252 24.38 5.46 2.27
CA PRO A 252 25.70 5.00 2.67
C PRO A 252 26.13 5.82 3.89
N GLN A 253 26.48 5.14 4.99
CA GLN A 253 26.84 5.78 6.24
C GLN A 253 28.35 6.02 6.34
N ASP A 254 29.14 5.00 5.99
CA ASP A 254 30.61 4.99 6.12
C ASP A 254 31.25 4.41 4.85
N GLU A 255 32.55 4.65 4.67
CA GLU A 255 33.36 4.02 3.60
C GLU A 255 33.48 2.49 3.76
N ASP A 256 33.19 1.98 4.96
CA ASP A 256 33.23 0.56 5.34
C ASP A 256 32.09 -0.29 4.76
N GLY A 257 31.29 0.25 3.83
CA GLY A 257 30.16 -0.47 3.23
C GLY A 257 28.96 -0.63 4.16
N HIS A 258 28.80 0.28 5.12
CA HIS A 258 27.60 0.37 5.97
C HIS A 258 26.49 1.16 5.28
N TYR A 259 25.28 0.60 5.31
CA TYR A 259 24.08 1.21 4.74
C TYR A 259 23.04 1.45 5.82
N LEU A 260 22.64 2.71 5.98
CA LEU A 260 21.53 3.09 6.85
C LEU A 260 20.22 2.98 6.09
N VAL A 261 19.42 1.97 6.42
CA VAL A 261 18.10 1.75 5.84
C VAL A 261 17.04 2.39 6.72
N MET A 262 16.35 3.38 6.18
CA MET A 262 15.27 4.06 6.90
C MET A 262 13.98 3.25 6.82
N LEU A 263 13.62 2.53 7.89
CA LEU A 263 12.41 1.72 7.93
C LEU A 263 11.14 2.57 7.99
N ARG A 264 11.22 3.77 8.57
CA ARG A 264 10.06 4.62 8.83
C ARG A 264 10.15 5.96 8.07
N LYS A 265 10.19 5.90 6.74
CA LYS A 265 10.10 7.08 5.87
C LYS A 265 8.67 7.64 5.77
N TYR A 266 7.66 6.77 5.77
CA TYR A 266 6.29 7.18 5.41
C TYR A 266 5.32 7.34 6.59
N SER A 267 5.69 6.96 7.81
CA SER A 267 4.79 6.99 8.98
C SER A 267 5.35 7.87 10.10
N VAL A 268 5.78 9.07 9.76
CA VAL A 268 6.58 9.94 10.63
C VAL A 268 5.81 10.45 11.88
N LEU A 269 4.48 10.36 11.88
CA LEU A 269 3.59 10.92 12.91
C LEU A 269 3.35 10.04 14.18
N HIS A 270 3.74 8.77 14.20
CA HIS A 270 3.66 7.95 15.42
C HIS A 270 4.48 8.47 16.62
N LYS A 271 3.97 8.16 17.82
CA LYS A 271 4.52 8.54 19.12
C LYS A 271 5.97 8.07 19.31
N ARG A 272 6.82 8.95 19.85
CA ARG A 272 8.24 8.69 20.22
C ARG A 272 8.46 7.37 20.96
N ARG A 273 7.60 7.04 21.93
CA ARG A 273 7.68 5.79 22.72
C ARG A 273 7.66 4.52 21.85
N ARG A 274 6.92 4.53 20.73
CA ARG A 274 6.86 3.38 19.81
C ARG A 274 8.19 3.17 19.08
N VAL A 275 8.89 4.24 18.72
CA VAL A 275 10.22 4.19 18.08
C VAL A 275 11.20 3.45 18.97
N SER A 276 11.33 3.88 20.23
CA SER A 276 12.27 3.28 21.17
C SER A 276 11.96 1.80 21.42
N SER A 277 10.67 1.42 21.49
CA SER A 277 10.27 0.03 21.64
C SER A 277 10.66 -0.83 20.43
N LEU A 278 10.50 -0.30 19.21
CA LEU A 278 10.87 -1.01 17.98
C LEU A 278 12.39 -1.14 17.83
N ILE A 279 13.15 -0.09 18.12
CA ILE A 279 14.62 -0.13 18.16
C ILE A 279 15.09 -1.19 19.17
N ASN A 280 14.53 -1.19 20.39
CA ASN A 280 14.88 -2.19 21.39
C ASN A 280 14.52 -3.61 20.93
N LYS A 281 13.37 -3.79 20.27
CA LYS A 281 12.95 -5.09 19.73
C LYS A 281 13.93 -5.61 18.66
N ILE A 282 14.42 -4.73 17.78
CA ILE A 282 15.44 -5.09 16.77
C ILE A 282 16.77 -5.40 17.45
N ASN A 283 17.24 -4.55 18.37
CA ASN A 283 18.49 -4.76 19.08
C ASN A 283 18.49 -6.04 19.95
N LEU A 284 17.36 -6.42 20.55
CA LEU A 284 17.21 -7.70 21.25
C LEU A 284 17.31 -8.90 20.32
N TYR A 285 16.87 -8.76 19.06
CA TYR A 285 17.03 -9.80 18.05
C TYR A 285 18.48 -9.91 17.57
N ILE A 286 19.14 -8.78 17.31
CA ILE A 286 20.56 -8.72 16.97
C ILE A 286 21.38 -9.42 18.05
N LYS A 287 21.14 -9.09 19.33
CA LYS A 287 21.77 -9.73 20.50
C LYS A 287 21.46 -11.22 20.68
N GLY A 288 20.51 -11.78 19.92
CA GLY A 288 20.10 -13.19 20.05
C GLY A 288 19.18 -13.47 21.24
N THR A 289 18.80 -12.47 22.02
CA THR A 289 17.82 -12.62 23.11
C THR A 289 16.43 -12.95 22.56
N LYS A 290 16.12 -12.47 21.35
CA LYS A 290 14.87 -12.77 20.66
C LYS A 290 15.14 -13.53 19.36
N LYS A 291 14.37 -14.59 19.11
CA LYS A 291 14.47 -15.41 17.89
C LYS A 291 13.78 -14.78 16.67
N ASP A 292 12.65 -14.09 16.88
CA ASP A 292 11.85 -13.55 15.76
C ASP A 292 11.47 -12.09 15.95
N VAL A 293 11.51 -11.33 14.86
CA VAL A 293 11.07 -9.93 14.82
C VAL A 293 10.19 -9.69 13.60
N LEU A 294 8.92 -9.37 13.89
CA LEU A 294 7.98 -8.86 12.90
C LEU A 294 7.71 -7.38 13.16
N ILE A 295 7.98 -6.55 12.16
CA ILE A 295 7.72 -5.12 12.17
C ILE A 295 6.99 -4.76 10.88
N ARG A 296 5.85 -4.10 11.03
CA ARG A 296 5.06 -3.60 9.90
C ARG A 296 4.75 -2.13 10.15
N GLU A 297 5.28 -1.28 9.30
CA GLU A 297 4.91 0.13 9.26
C GLU A 297 4.04 0.36 8.02
N ASN A 298 2.87 0.93 8.26
CA ASN A 298 2.00 1.41 7.19
C ASN A 298 2.03 2.93 7.25
N ARG A 299 2.08 3.59 6.10
CA ARG A 299 1.77 5.02 6.02
C ARG A 299 0.38 5.27 6.57
N GLU A 300 0.20 6.37 7.28
CA GLU A 300 -1.12 6.76 7.76
C GLU A 300 -2.09 6.85 6.59
N VAL A 301 -3.24 6.20 6.75
CA VAL A 301 -4.26 6.20 5.72
C VAL A 301 -4.74 7.63 5.56
N VAL A 302 -4.72 8.13 4.32
CA VAL A 302 -5.22 9.47 3.99
C VAL A 302 -6.72 9.47 4.26
N TRP A 303 -7.13 9.96 5.44
CA TRP A 303 -8.53 10.02 5.88
C TRP A 303 -9.41 10.76 4.86
N GLN A 304 -8.84 11.71 4.12
CA GLN A 304 -9.51 12.44 3.04
C GLN A 304 -10.00 11.49 1.94
N GLY A 305 -9.26 10.42 1.62
CA GLY A 305 -9.68 9.41 0.64
C GLY A 305 -10.88 8.61 1.14
N ILE A 306 -10.86 8.20 2.42
CA ILE A 306 -11.99 7.49 3.03
C ILE A 306 -13.23 8.38 3.06
N LEU A 307 -13.10 9.64 3.52
CA LEU A 307 -14.22 10.58 3.53
C LEU A 307 -14.76 10.88 2.13
N GLY A 308 -13.89 10.97 1.12
CA GLY A 308 -14.29 11.14 -0.26
C GLY A 308 -15.12 9.97 -0.78
N ILE A 309 -14.73 8.73 -0.45
CA ILE A 309 -15.50 7.53 -0.78
C ILE A 309 -16.86 7.55 -0.07
N VAL A 310 -16.88 7.80 1.24
CA VAL A 310 -18.11 7.83 2.04
C VAL A 310 -19.06 8.92 1.55
N SER A 311 -18.56 10.13 1.32
CA SER A 311 -19.33 11.26 0.76
C SER A 311 -19.88 10.93 -0.62
N GLY A 312 -19.07 10.30 -1.48
CA GLY A 312 -19.50 9.84 -2.81
C GLY A 312 -20.64 8.82 -2.73
N PHE A 313 -20.57 7.85 -1.81
CA PHE A 313 -21.64 6.89 -1.59
C PHE A 313 -22.94 7.56 -1.12
N PHE A 314 -22.87 8.46 -0.14
CA PHE A 314 -24.04 9.23 0.30
C PHE A 314 -24.64 10.07 -0.83
N SER A 315 -23.78 10.64 -1.67
CA SER A 315 -24.19 11.41 -2.84
C SER A 315 -24.91 10.54 -3.90
N ILE A 316 -24.45 9.31 -4.14
CA ILE A 316 -25.15 8.34 -5.00
C ILE A 316 -26.52 7.98 -4.41
N LEU A 317 -26.59 7.69 -3.11
CA LEU A 317 -27.86 7.37 -2.44
C LEU A 317 -28.86 8.53 -2.54
N LEU A 318 -28.40 9.76 -2.33
CA LEU A 318 -29.21 10.97 -2.49
C LEU A 318 -29.70 11.13 -3.95
N ALA A 319 -28.83 10.87 -4.93
CA ALA A 319 -29.20 10.93 -6.35
C ALA A 319 -30.28 9.89 -6.71
N LEU A 320 -30.18 8.68 -6.16
CA LEU A 320 -31.17 7.62 -6.35
C LEU A 320 -32.51 7.97 -5.70
N LEU A 321 -32.49 8.49 -4.47
CA LEU A 321 -33.70 8.92 -3.76
C LEU A 321 -34.40 10.06 -4.50
N LEU A 322 -33.66 11.10 -4.91
CA LEU A 322 -34.25 12.23 -5.64
C LEU A 322 -34.69 11.87 -7.06
N GLY A 323 -33.97 10.97 -7.73
CA GLY A 323 -34.29 10.51 -9.08
C GLY A 323 -35.63 9.76 -9.16
N GLN A 324 -35.99 9.00 -8.11
CA GLN A 324 -37.24 8.24 -8.07
C GLN A 324 -38.50 9.12 -7.97
N PHE A 325 -38.39 10.32 -7.39
CA PHE A 325 -39.53 11.22 -7.21
C PHE A 325 -39.65 12.31 -8.29
N ALA A 326 -38.66 12.41 -9.18
CA ALA A 326 -38.56 13.51 -10.14
C ALA A 326 -39.30 13.28 -11.48
N ASP A 327 -39.86 12.10 -11.73
CA ASP A 327 -40.67 11.86 -12.92
C ASP A 327 -42.13 12.23 -12.65
N PRO A 328 -42.59 13.44 -13.04
CA PRO A 328 -44.01 13.71 -13.05
C PRO A 328 -44.63 12.71 -14.02
N VAL A 329 -45.57 11.89 -13.53
CA VAL A 329 -46.42 11.05 -14.38
C VAL A 329 -46.88 11.94 -15.52
N ARG A 330 -46.36 11.69 -16.73
CA ARG A 330 -46.81 12.38 -17.92
C ARG A 330 -48.24 11.92 -18.10
N ARG A 331 -49.18 12.64 -17.47
CA ARG A 331 -50.59 12.61 -17.86
C ARG A 331 -50.52 12.97 -19.32
N LYS A 332 -50.62 11.96 -20.19
CA LYS A 332 -50.75 12.14 -21.62
C LYS A 332 -51.90 13.12 -21.72
N LYS A 333 -51.60 14.39 -21.96
CA LYS A 333 -52.61 15.30 -22.50
C LYS A 333 -52.87 14.65 -23.85
N PHE A 334 -53.85 13.76 -23.89
CA PHE A 334 -54.56 13.44 -25.10
C PHE A 334 -54.89 14.81 -25.64
N LYS A 335 -54.08 15.28 -26.59
CA LYS A 335 -54.58 16.20 -27.59
C LYS A 335 -55.69 15.36 -28.21
N THR A 336 -56.89 15.50 -27.66
CA THR A 336 -58.11 15.28 -28.41
C THR A 336 -57.80 15.94 -29.73
N ASN A 337 -57.59 15.11 -30.75
CA ASN A 337 -57.62 15.56 -32.12
C ASN A 337 -58.97 16.24 -32.21
N SER A 338 -58.97 17.56 -32.03
CA SER A 338 -60.07 18.42 -32.45
C SER A 338 -60.20 18.04 -33.90
N SER A 339 -61.20 17.21 -34.16
CA SER A 339 -61.66 16.84 -35.46
C SER A 339 -61.67 18.14 -36.23
N ARG A 340 -60.72 18.28 -37.17
CA ARG A 340 -60.88 19.24 -38.25
C ARG A 340 -62.23 18.88 -38.83
N ASN A 341 -63.21 19.70 -38.48
CA ASN A 341 -64.55 19.66 -38.97
C ASN A 341 -64.38 19.86 -40.47
N TYR A 342 -64.33 18.77 -41.23
CA TYR A 342 -64.62 18.79 -42.65
C TYR A 342 -66.13 19.11 -42.72
N GLY A 343 -66.48 20.38 -42.52
CA GLY A 343 -67.69 20.92 -43.15
C GLY A 343 -67.44 20.75 -44.64
N GLY A 344 -68.20 19.94 -45.35
CA GLY A 344 -69.66 19.96 -45.30
C GLY A 344 -70.09 20.89 -46.43
N TYR A 345 -70.22 20.27 -47.60
CA TYR A 345 -70.95 20.68 -48.79
C TYR A 345 -71.98 21.82 -48.65
N GLY A 346 -72.08 22.65 -49.69
CA GLY A 346 -73.34 23.26 -50.11
C GLY A 346 -73.28 24.77 -50.33
N GLY A 347 -73.16 25.20 -51.58
CA GLY A 347 -73.24 26.63 -51.91
C GLY A 347 -72.93 26.94 -53.37
N VAL A 348 -73.75 26.41 -54.28
CA VAL A 348 -73.87 26.96 -55.65
C VAL A 348 -74.51 28.34 -55.52
N ASN A 349 -73.83 29.42 -55.91
CA ASN A 349 -74.52 30.53 -56.56
C ASN A 349 -73.60 31.50 -57.33
N SER A 350 -73.99 31.67 -58.60
CA SER A 350 -74.03 32.87 -59.43
C SER A 350 -72.91 33.92 -59.39
N ASN A 351 -72.26 34.04 -60.56
CA ASN A 351 -71.94 35.27 -61.30
C ASN A 351 -72.13 36.60 -60.56
N GLY A 352 -71.02 37.32 -60.43
CA GLY A 352 -70.99 38.73 -60.05
C GLY A 352 -69.60 39.31 -60.23
N ASN A 353 -69.23 39.62 -61.47
CA ASN A 353 -68.11 40.51 -61.78
C ASN A 353 -68.42 41.91 -61.22
N ILE A 354 -67.81 42.29 -60.11
CA ILE A 354 -67.53 43.70 -59.80
C ILE A 354 -66.14 43.79 -59.21
N ALA A 355 -65.27 44.44 -59.98
CA ALA A 355 -63.98 44.92 -59.56
C ALA A 355 -64.14 45.87 -58.36
N SER A 356 -63.38 45.63 -57.30
CA SER A 356 -62.87 46.73 -56.48
C SER A 356 -61.49 46.39 -55.94
N LEU A 357 -60.52 47.17 -56.40
CA LEU A 357 -59.20 47.28 -55.81
C LEU A 357 -59.35 47.68 -54.34
N SER A 358 -58.79 46.88 -53.43
CA SER A 358 -58.40 47.37 -52.11
C SER A 358 -57.05 46.74 -51.78
N ASN A 359 -56.02 47.52 -52.07
CA ASN A 359 -54.65 47.32 -51.64
C ASN A 359 -54.64 47.44 -50.10
N ARG A 360 -54.49 46.33 -49.38
CA ARG A 360 -54.32 46.36 -47.92
C ARG A 360 -53.09 45.57 -47.52
N ASN A 361 -51.96 46.28 -47.53
CA ASN A 361 -50.77 45.95 -46.76
C ASN A 361 -51.16 45.89 -45.28
N GLN A 362 -51.43 44.69 -44.76
CA GLN A 362 -51.45 44.44 -43.32
C GLN A 362 -50.08 43.89 -42.90
N THR A 363 -49.26 44.83 -42.44
CA THR A 363 -48.17 44.57 -41.50
C THR A 363 -48.74 43.87 -40.27
N ALA A 364 -48.50 42.56 -40.16
CA ALA A 364 -48.82 41.78 -38.97
C ALA A 364 -47.86 42.14 -37.84
N THR A 365 -48.22 43.17 -37.07
CA THR A 365 -47.60 43.51 -35.79
C THR A 365 -47.88 42.37 -34.82
N ARG A 366 -46.84 41.61 -34.46
CA ARG A 366 -46.84 40.61 -33.38
C ARG A 366 -47.19 41.28 -32.05
N GLN A 367 -48.47 41.33 -31.70
CA GLN A 367 -48.88 41.60 -30.33
C GLN A 367 -48.54 40.37 -29.47
N ARG A 368 -47.49 40.50 -28.65
CA ARG A 368 -47.22 39.60 -27.52
C ARG A 368 -48.33 39.81 -26.49
N SER A 369 -49.34 38.94 -26.51
CA SER A 369 -50.30 38.82 -25.41
C SER A 369 -49.57 38.23 -24.20
N TYR A 370 -49.25 39.08 -23.23
CA TYR A 370 -48.84 38.66 -21.90
C TYR A 370 -50.07 38.14 -21.17
N LYS A 371 -50.30 36.82 -21.25
CA LYS A 371 -51.33 36.16 -20.44
C LYS A 371 -50.80 36.07 -19.01
N ALA A 372 -51.30 36.95 -18.14
CA ALA A 372 -51.07 36.87 -16.70
C ALA A 372 -51.57 35.51 -16.18
N LYS A 373 -50.69 34.76 -15.50
CA LYS A 373 -51.08 33.59 -14.72
C LYS A 373 -51.75 34.08 -13.45
N SER A 374 -53.08 33.95 -13.33
CA SER A 374 -53.73 34.12 -12.04
C SER A 374 -53.34 32.95 -11.14
N TYR A 375 -52.71 33.25 -10.00
CA TYR A 375 -52.56 32.31 -8.91
C TYR A 375 -53.91 32.24 -8.19
N GLY A 376 -54.55 31.07 -8.30
CA GLY A 376 -55.80 30.75 -7.60
C GLY A 376 -55.62 30.93 -6.09
N GLY A 377 -56.54 31.68 -5.50
CA GLY A 377 -56.58 32.00 -4.08
C GLY A 377 -56.84 30.79 -3.19
N TYR A 378 -56.19 30.81 -2.04
CA TYR A 378 -56.54 30.05 -0.85
C TYR A 378 -57.80 30.69 -0.23
N LYS A 379 -58.86 29.90 -0.05
CA LYS A 379 -59.94 30.21 0.90
C LYS A 379 -59.63 29.46 2.20
N PRO A 380 -59.28 30.14 3.31
CA PRO A 380 -59.31 29.49 4.62
C PRO A 380 -60.77 29.30 5.07
N ALA A 381 -61.02 28.15 5.69
CA ALA A 381 -62.24 27.82 6.40
C ALA A 381 -62.21 28.40 7.83
#